data_AF-A0A392UDD7-F1
#
_entry.id   AF-A0A392UDD7-F1
#
_cell.length_a   1.000
_cell.length_b   1.000
_cell.length_c   1.000
_cell.angle_alpha   90.00
_cell.angle_beta   90.00
_cell.angle_gamma   90.00
#
_symmetry.space_group_name_H-M   'P 1'
#
loop_
_entity.id
_entity.type
_entity.pdbx_description
1 polymer ?
#
loop_
_entity_poly.entity_id
_entity_poly.type
_entity_poly.pdbx_seq_one_letter_code
_entity_poly.pdbx_strand_id
1 'polypeptide(L)' 'MYQDLKENFWWPNMKTEIAEFVSHCVVCQQVKIEHQKPAGLLQPLKIPTWKWEHITMDFVSGLPRT' A
#
# COMPACT_ATOMS: atom_id res chain seq x y z
N MET A 1 -4.45 -3.48 -18.12
CA MET A 1 -5.54 -2.73 -18.78
C MET A 1 -5.05 -1.92 -19.97
N TYR A 2 -4.32 -0.80 -19.81
CA TYR A 2 -3.82 -0.07 -20.99
C TYR A 2 -2.89 -0.93 -21.87
N GLN A 3 -1.97 -1.68 -21.24
CA GLN A 3 -1.02 -2.52 -21.96
C GLN A 3 -1.69 -3.67 -22.73
N ASP A 4 -2.84 -4.17 -22.27
CA ASP A 4 -3.57 -5.27 -22.91
C ASP A 4 -4.47 -4.72 -24.03
N LEU A 5 -5.13 -3.58 -23.79
CA LEU A 5 -6.04 -2.96 -24.75
C LEU A 5 -5.32 -2.34 -25.95
N LYS A 6 -4.10 -1.82 -25.77
CA LYS A 6 -3.31 -1.21 -26.85
C LYS A 6 -2.90 -2.21 -27.95
N GLU A 7 -2.97 -3.51 -27.67
CA GLU A 7 -2.60 -4.54 -28.66
C GLU A 7 -3.63 -4.63 -29.79
N ASN A 8 -4.90 -4.33 -29.48
CA ASN A 8 -6.02 -4.54 -30.40
C ASN A 8 -6.78 -3.24 -30.74
N PHE A 9 -6.64 -2.20 -29.91
CA PHE A 9 -7.42 -0.97 -30.03
C PHE A 9 -6.55 0.28 -29.93
N TRP A 10 -7.01 1.35 -30.59
CA TRP A 10 -6.40 2.68 -30.50
C TRP A 10 -7.45 3.77 -30.71
N TRP A 11 -7.39 4.82 -29.88
CA TRP A 11 -8.15 6.05 -30.05
C TRP A 11 -7.43 7.23 -29.36
N PRO A 12 -7.77 8.49 -29.71
CA PRO A 12 -7.22 9.66 -29.01
C PRO A 12 -7.50 9.61 -27.51
N ASN A 13 -6.52 9.95 -26.67
CA ASN A 13 -6.63 9.96 -25.20
C ASN A 13 -6.89 8.61 -24.50
N MET A 14 -6.81 7.47 -25.21
CA MET A 14 -7.04 6.13 -24.67
C MET A 14 -6.37 5.85 -23.32
N LYS A 15 -5.09 6.21 -23.18
CA LYS A 15 -4.34 5.98 -21.94
C LYS A 15 -4.95 6.73 -20.74
N THR A 16 -5.36 7.97 -20.96
CA THR A 16 -5.92 8.84 -19.93
C THR A 16 -7.31 8.37 -19.51
N GLU A 17 -8.17 8.08 -20.49
CA GLU A 17 -9.54 7.59 -20.23
C GLU A 17 -9.53 6.24 -19.51
N ILE A 18 -8.64 5.32 -19.89
CA ILE A 18 -8.48 4.04 -19.18
C ILE A 18 -7.99 4.27 -17.74
N ALA A 19 -7.07 5.22 -17.52
CA ALA A 19 -6.59 5.54 -16.17
C ALA A 19 -7.72 6.11 -15.30
N GLU A 20 -8.54 6.99 -15.85
CA GLU A 20 -9.70 7.59 -15.17
C GLU A 20 -10.79 6.55 -14.85
N PHE A 21 -11.06 5.63 -15.77
CA PHE A 21 -11.96 4.52 -15.50
C PHE A 21 -11.45 3.65 -14.35
N VAL A 22 -10.16 3.31 -14.36
CA VAL A 22 -9.53 2.50 -13.32
C VAL A 22 -9.50 3.23 -11.97
N SER A 23 -9.36 4.55 -11.93
CA SER A 23 -9.44 5.32 -10.67
C SER A 23 -10.83 5.28 -10.04
N HIS A 24 -11.90 5.20 -10.84
CA HIS A 24 -13.27 5.12 -10.34
C HIS A 24 -13.77 3.69 -10.09
N CYS A 25 -13.06 2.65 -10.55
CA CYS A 25 -13.48 1.26 -10.38
C CYS A 25 -13.16 0.71 -8.97
N VAL A 26 -14.19 0.53 -8.14
CA VAL A 26 -14.08 0.01 -6.75
C VAL A 26 -13.34 -1.32 -6.68
N VAL A 27 -13.66 -2.28 -7.56
CA VAL A 27 -13.02 -3.60 -7.59
C VAL A 27 -11.52 -3.46 -7.90
N CYS A 28 -11.16 -2.60 -8.85
CA CYS A 28 -9.75 -2.35 -9.16
C CYS A 28 -9.01 -1.71 -7.99
N GLN A 29 -9.63 -0.78 -7.26
CA GLN A 29 -9.03 -0.13 -6.10
C GLN A 29 -8.85 -1.09 -4.91
N GLN A 30 -9.77 -2.03 -4.71
CA GLN A 30 -9.69 -3.00 -3.62
C GLN A 30 -8.67 -4.12 -3.88
N VAL A 31 -8.57 -4.60 -5.12
CA VAL A 31 -7.72 -5.74 -5.47
C VAL A 31 -6.28 -5.31 -5.75
N LYS A 32 -6.07 -4.08 -6.24
CA LYS A 32 -4.71 -3.60 -6.49
C LYS A 32 -4.06 -3.14 -5.21
N ILE A 33 -2.89 -3.71 -4.95
CA ILE A 33 -1.99 -3.23 -3.90
C ILE A 33 -1.51 -1.83 -4.31
N GLU A 34 -1.49 -0.91 -3.34
CA GLU A 34 -0.84 0.38 -3.53
C GLU A 34 0.65 0.17 -3.81
N HIS A 35 1.08 0.52 -5.02
CA HIS A 35 2.50 0.57 -5.39
C HIS A 35 3.09 1.95 -5.09
N GLN A 36 2.66 2.56 -3.98
CA GLN A 36 3.23 3.81 -3.54
C GLN A 36 4.69 3.59 -3.15
N LYS A 37 5.53 4.60 -3.36
CA LYS A 37 6.89 4.54 -2.83
C LYS A 37 6.80 4.38 -1.31
N PRO A 38 7.70 3.59 -0.68
CA PRO A 38 7.75 3.53 0.76
C PRO A 38 7.84 4.95 1.32
N ALA A 39 7.14 5.20 2.43
CA ALA A 39 6.89 6.54 3.00
C ALA A 39 8.15 7.27 3.51
N GLY A 40 9.35 6.82 3.14
CA GLY A 40 10.63 7.34 3.58
C GLY A 40 11.14 6.63 4.84
N LEU A 41 12.02 7.32 5.57
CA LEU A 41 12.58 6.81 6.82
C LEU A 41 11.51 6.83 7.91
N LEU A 42 11.43 5.75 8.70
CA LEU A 42 10.61 5.74 9.92
C LEU A 42 11.07 6.87 10.84
N GLN A 43 10.11 7.62 11.39
CA GLN A 43 10.40 8.61 12.42
C GLN A 43 10.56 7.88 13.77
N PRO A 44 11.77 7.85 14.36
CA PRO A 44 11.97 7.20 15.63
C PRO A 44 11.22 7.94 16.75
N LEU A 45 10.74 7.19 17.74
CA LEU A 45 10.18 7.78 18.94
C LEU A 45 11.27 8.54 19.71
N LYS A 46 10.87 9.57 20.45
CA LYS A 46 11.78 10.30 21.33
C LYS A 46 12.34 9.34 22.38
N ILE A 47 13.61 9.51 22.69
CA ILE A 47 14.28 8.72 23.73
C ILE A 47 13.69 9.14 25.08
N PRO A 48 13.21 8.18 25.91
CA PRO A 48 12.78 8.45 27.28
C PRO A 48 13.93 9.08 28.09
N THR A 49 13.63 10.09 28.89
CA THR A 49 14.56 10.70 29.85
C THR A 49 14.68 9.89 31.13
N TRP A 50 13.68 9.08 31.47
CA TRP A 50 13.62 8.35 32.72
C TRP A 50 13.03 6.95 32.58
N LYS A 51 13.25 6.13 33.61
CA LYS A 51 12.71 4.76 33.67
C LYS A 51 11.17 4.78 33.67
N TRP A 52 10.58 3.84 32.94
CA TRP A 52 9.13 3.61 32.87
C TRP A 52 8.29 4.72 32.24
N GLU A 53 8.90 5.71 31.57
CA GLU A 53 8.15 6.74 30.82
C GLU A 53 7.44 6.16 29.59
N HIS A 54 8.02 5.14 28.97
CA HIS A 54 7.45 4.44 27.82
C HIS A 54 7.50 2.93 28.06
N ILE A 55 6.32 2.29 28.01
CA ILE A 55 6.17 0.83 28.10
C ILE A 55 5.40 0.38 26.85
N THR A 56 6.00 -0.50 26.06
CA THR A 56 5.34 -1.18 24.94
C THR A 56 5.13 -2.64 25.31
N MET A 57 4.01 -3.20 24.87
CA MET A 57 3.67 -4.60 25.09
C MET A 57 3.19 -5.19 23.78
N ASP A 58 3.61 -6.41 23.48
CA ASP A 58 3.19 -7.16 22.30
C ASP A 58 2.94 -8.62 22.66
N PHE A 59 2.11 -9.30 21.89
CA PHE A 59 1.75 -10.70 22.10
C PHE A 59 2.52 -11.61 21.15
N VAL A 60 3.30 -12.53 21.72
CA VAL A 60 3.91 -13.61 20.95
C VAL A 60 2.96 -14.81 20.96
N SER A 61 2.60 -15.29 19.76
CA SER A 61 1.79 -16.50 19.58
C SER A 61 2.60 -17.59 18.87
N GLY A 62 2.11 -18.85 18.92
CA GLY A 62 2.76 -19.97 18.21
C GLY A 62 3.98 -20.57 18.90
N LEU A 63 4.09 -20.43 20.23
CA LEU A 63 5.15 -21.09 20.99
C LEU A 63 5.02 -22.63 20.90
N PRO A 64 6.14 -23.38 20.89
CA PRO A 64 6.11 -24.83 20.90
C PRO A 64 5.25 -25.32 22.06
N ARG A 65 4.30 -26.22 21.77
CA ARG A 65 3.77 -27.08 22.83
C ARG A 65 4.84 -28.14 23.06
N THR A 66 5.19 -28.35 24.33
CA THR A 66 6.13 -29.38 24.81
C THR A 66 6.19 -30.62 23.93
#